data_AF-X0W3M4-F1
#
_entry.id   AF-X0W3M4-F1
#
_cell.length_a   1.000
_cell.length_b   1.000
_cell.length_c   1.000
_cell.angle_alpha   90.00
_cell.angle_beta   90.00
_cell.angle_gamma   90.00
#
_symmetry.space_group_name_H-M   'P 1'
#
loop_
_entity.id
_entity.type
_entity.pdbx_description
1 polymer ?
#
loop_
_entity_poly.entity_id
_entity_poly.type
_entity_poly.pdbx_seq_one_letter_code
_entity_poly.pdbx_strand_id
1 'polypeptide(L)'
;MSKTYEEINQKIKNKEAVVLTAEEAIELVESKGITQAAKEVDVVTTATFGPMCSSGAFLNFGHSNPKIKVSKAYLNGVNAYAG
;
A
#
# COMPACT_ATOMS: atom_id res chain seq x y z
N MET A 1 -25.06 9.81 -1.95
CA MET A 1 -24.14 9.88 -3.11
C MET A 1 -22.81 9.34 -2.67
N SER A 2 -22.20 8.50 -3.51
CA SER A 2 -20.83 8.03 -3.29
C SER A 2 -19.86 9.10 -3.78
N LYS A 3 -18.76 9.31 -3.06
CA LYS A 3 -17.67 10.19 -3.48
C LYS A 3 -17.04 9.67 -4.76
N THR A 4 -16.57 10.56 -5.63
CA THR A 4 -15.83 10.14 -6.83
C THR A 4 -14.34 10.05 -6.54
N TYR A 5 -13.61 9.29 -7.36
CA TYR A 5 -12.15 9.23 -7.24
C TYR A 5 -11.49 10.57 -7.53
N GLU A 6 -12.02 11.35 -8.48
CA GLU A 6 -11.53 12.69 -8.80
C GLU A 6 -11.65 13.64 -7.60
N GLU A 7 -12.78 13.58 -6.89
CA GLU A 7 -13.01 14.36 -5.66
C GLU A 7 -12.00 13.97 -4.57
N ILE A 8 -11.87 12.68 -4.28
CA ILE A 8 -10.95 12.16 -3.27
C ILE A 8 -9.50 12.54 -3.61
N ASN A 9 -9.09 12.38 -4.87
CA ASN A 9 -7.74 12.76 -5.32
C ASN A 9 -7.46 14.26 -5.19
N GLN A 10 -8.47 15.11 -5.41
CA GLN A 10 -8.32 16.55 -5.21
C GLN A 10 -8.14 16.88 -3.72
N LYS A 11 -8.91 16.27 -2.82
CA LYS A 11 -8.72 16.42 -1.37
C LYS A 11 -7.34 15.95 -0.90
N ILE A 12 -6.83 14.85 -1.44
CA ILE A 12 -5.48 14.35 -1.13
C ILE A 12 -4.43 15.39 -1.54
N LYS A 13 -4.53 15.94 -2.76
CA LYS A 13 -3.61 17.00 -3.25
C LYS A 13 -3.66 18.25 -2.37
N ASN A 14 -4.86 18.62 -1.91
CA ASN A 14 -5.06 19.78 -1.04
C ASN A 14 -4.70 19.52 0.43
N LYS A 15 -4.37 18.27 0.81
CA LYS A 15 -4.18 17.83 2.21
C LYS A 15 -5.43 17.99 3.09
N GLU A 16 -6.60 17.85 2.50
CA GLU A 16 -7.91 17.97 3.16
C GLU A 16 -8.61 16.61 3.31
N ALA A 17 -8.03 15.53 2.76
CA ALA A 17 -8.62 14.20 2.82
C ALA A 17 -8.63 13.66 4.25
N VAL A 18 -9.78 13.11 4.66
CA VAL A 18 -9.92 12.34 5.90
C VAL A 18 -9.42 10.93 5.65
N VAL A 19 -8.26 10.60 6.20
CA VAL A 19 -7.60 9.31 6.06
C VAL A 19 -7.61 8.60 7.40
N LEU A 20 -8.13 7.37 7.45
CA LEU A 20 -8.20 6.54 8.66
C LEU A 20 -7.45 5.22 8.48
N THR A 21 -6.96 4.64 9.57
CA THR A 21 -6.57 3.22 9.60
C THR A 21 -7.80 2.31 9.55
N ALA A 22 -7.56 1.00 9.38
CA ALA A 22 -8.62 0.00 9.43
C ALA A 22 -9.35 0.01 10.79
N GLU A 23 -8.60 0.16 11.88
CA GLU A 23 -9.11 0.18 13.25
C GLU A 23 -9.95 1.44 13.52
N GLU A 24 -9.44 2.62 13.14
CA GLU A 24 -10.16 3.89 13.28
C GLU A 24 -11.47 3.89 12.47
N ALA A 25 -11.48 3.25 11.31
CA ALA A 25 -12.69 3.10 10.50
C ALA A 25 -13.74 2.22 11.20
N ILE A 26 -13.34 1.15 11.89
CA ILE A 26 -14.24 0.30 12.67
C ILE A 26 -14.88 1.10 13.81
N GLU A 27 -14.08 1.83 14.59
CA GLU A 27 -14.57 2.67 15.70
C GLU A 27 -15.57 3.75 15.22
N LEU A 28 -15.31 4.36 14.06
CA LEU A 28 -16.22 5.34 13.48
C LEU A 28 -17.55 4.72 13.05
N VAL A 29 -17.51 3.51 12.49
CA VAL A 29 -18.73 2.77 12.10
C VAL A 29 -19.55 2.36 13.33
N GLU A 30 -18.90 1.92 14.40
CA GLU A 30 -19.58 1.57 15.66
C GLU A 30 -20.27 2.78 16.30
N SER A 31 -19.63 3.95 16.24
CA SER A 31 -20.17 5.17 16.87
C SER A 31 -21.27 5.87 16.05
N LYS A 32 -21.18 5.88 14.71
CA LYS A 32 -22.07 6.67 13.84
C LYS A 32 -22.88 5.85 12.83
N GLY A 33 -22.59 4.57 12.70
CA GLY A 33 -23.15 3.70 11.67
C GLY A 33 -22.48 3.85 10.30
N ILE A 34 -22.53 2.78 9.52
CA ILE A 34 -21.80 2.64 8.25
C ILE A 34 -22.09 3.75 7.22
N THR A 35 -23.36 4.18 7.12
CA THR A 35 -23.77 5.20 6.15
C THR A 35 -23.18 6.56 6.46
N GLN A 36 -23.04 6.91 7.74
CA GLN A 36 -22.47 8.18 8.15
C GLN A 36 -20.94 8.13 8.10
N ALA A 37 -20.33 7.04 8.57
CA ALA A 37 -18.89 6.82 8.48
C ALA A 37 -18.40 6.93 7.02
N ALA A 38 -19.10 6.31 6.06
CA ALA A 38 -18.76 6.38 4.64
C ALA A 38 -18.86 7.78 4.02
N LYS A 39 -19.66 8.69 4.61
CA LYS A 39 -19.72 10.10 4.17
C LYS A 39 -18.56 10.92 4.74
N GLU A 40 -18.08 10.57 5.93
CA GLU A 40 -17.03 11.32 6.62
C GLU A 40 -15.62 10.92 6.14
N VAL A 41 -15.38 9.63 5.87
CA VAL A 41 -14.05 9.11 5.50
C VAL A 41 -13.80 9.18 4.00
N ASP A 42 -12.63 9.66 3.58
CA ASP A 42 -12.23 9.69 2.16
C ASP A 42 -11.36 8.48 1.78
N VAL A 43 -10.45 8.06 2.66
CA VAL A 43 -9.54 6.92 2.42
C VAL A 43 -9.41 6.08 3.70
N VAL A 44 -9.47 4.75 3.57
CA VAL A 44 -9.09 3.82 4.64
C VAL A 44 -7.80 3.12 4.22
N THR A 45 -6.75 3.27 5.02
CA THR A 45 -5.47 2.59 4.79
C THR A 45 -5.45 1.26 5.52
N THR A 46 -5.50 0.17 4.77
CA THR A 46 -5.30 -1.18 5.28
C THR A 46 -3.85 -1.57 5.02
N ALA A 47 -2.99 -1.40 6.03
CA ALA A 47 -1.61 -1.84 5.90
C ALA A 47 -1.57 -3.37 5.80
N THR A 48 -0.96 -3.91 4.75
CA THR A 48 -0.66 -5.34 4.64
C THR A 48 0.81 -5.56 4.95
N PHE A 49 1.11 -6.35 5.98
CA PHE A 49 2.47 -6.83 6.24
C PHE A 49 2.58 -8.28 5.80
N GLY A 50 2.80 -8.50 4.50
CA GLY A 50 3.00 -9.84 3.95
C GLY A 50 3.15 -9.84 2.43
N PRO A 51 3.81 -10.88 1.87
CA PRO A 51 3.85 -11.08 0.43
C PRO A 51 2.42 -11.34 -0.06
N MET A 52 1.87 -10.44 -0.87
CA MET A 52 0.59 -10.67 -1.53
C MET A 52 0.78 -11.74 -2.61
N CYS A 53 -0.29 -12.44 -2.97
CA CYS A 53 -0.32 -13.58 -3.89
C CYS A 53 0.24 -13.31 -5.30
N SER A 54 0.71 -12.08 -5.58
CA SER A 54 1.22 -11.63 -6.88
C SER A 54 2.49 -10.77 -6.77
N SER A 55 3.15 -10.69 -5.61
CA SER A 55 4.27 -9.76 -5.36
C SER A 55 5.68 -10.34 -5.54
N GLY A 56 5.81 -11.58 -6.04
CA GLY A 56 7.10 -12.24 -6.20
C GLY A 56 7.75 -11.94 -7.56
N ALA A 57 9.05 -11.64 -7.56
CA ALA A 57 9.86 -11.57 -8.78
C ALA A 57 11.11 -12.44 -8.62
N PHE A 58 11.37 -13.31 -9.59
CA PHE A 58 12.61 -14.05 -9.71
C PHE A 58 13.40 -13.48 -10.89
N LEU A 59 14.59 -12.96 -10.61
CA LEU A 59 15.45 -12.32 -11.61
C LEU A 59 16.68 -13.21 -11.83
N ASN A 60 16.94 -13.58 -13.09
CA ASN A 60 18.13 -14.33 -13.48
C ASN A 60 19.02 -13.43 -14.34
N PHE A 61 20.25 -13.17 -13.87
CA PHE A 61 21.22 -12.32 -14.56
C PHE A 61 22.21 -13.09 -15.43
N GLY A 62 22.07 -14.41 -15.54
CA GLY A 62 23.03 -15.28 -16.22
C GLY A 62 24.37 -15.39 -15.48
N HIS A 63 25.31 -16.10 -16.09
CA HIS A 63 26.66 -16.23 -15.55
C HIS A 63 27.57 -15.14 -16.12
N SER A 64 28.18 -14.35 -15.25
CA SER A 64 29.26 -13.44 -15.63
C SER A 64 30.54 -14.22 -15.97
N ASN A 65 31.39 -13.65 -16.83
CA ASN A 65 32.77 -14.09 -17.00
C ASN A 65 33.71 -12.90 -16.73
N PRO A 66 34.48 -12.89 -15.64
CA PRO A 66 34.69 -13.98 -14.66
C PRO A 66 33.45 -14.26 -13.79
N LYS A 67 33.39 -15.43 -13.15
CA LYS A 67 32.28 -15.81 -12.26
C LYS A 67 32.22 -14.89 -11.04
N ILE A 68 31.05 -14.31 -10.78
CA ILE A 68 30.80 -13.41 -9.65
C ILE A 68 29.67 -13.98 -8.81
N LYS A 69 29.83 -13.96 -7.48
CA LYS A 69 28.77 -14.31 -6.52
C LYS A 69 28.12 -13.04 -5.98
N VAL A 70 26.80 -12.94 -6.10
CA VAL A 70 26.04 -11.85 -5.48
C VAL A 70 25.88 -12.15 -3.99
N SER A 71 26.52 -11.36 -3.13
CA SER A 71 26.44 -11.53 -1.66
C SER A 71 25.34 -10.68 -1.02
N LYS A 72 24.95 -9.58 -1.67
CA LYS A 72 23.84 -8.70 -1.29
C LYS A 72 23.17 -8.18 -2.55
N ALA A 73 21.84 -8.15 -2.57
CA ALA A 73 21.06 -7.61 -3.67
C ALA A 73 20.05 -6.60 -3.13
N TYR A 74 19.80 -5.53 -3.89
CA TYR A 74 18.80 -4.52 -3.55
C TYR A 74 17.99 -4.18 -4.80
N LEU A 75 16.67 -4.14 -4.66
CA LEU A 75 15.75 -3.66 -5.69
C LEU A 75 15.11 -2.36 -5.17
N ASN A 76 15.41 -1.23 -5.80
CA ASN A 76 14.97 0.10 -5.34
C ASN A 76 15.27 0.37 -3.85
N GLY A 77 16.45 -0.04 -3.38
CA GLY A 77 16.87 0.13 -1.99
C GLY A 77 16.29 -0.91 -1.02
N VAL A 78 15.40 -1.79 -1.47
CA VAL A 78 14.84 -2.88 -0.67
C VAL A 78 15.72 -4.13 -0.83
N ASN A 79 16.14 -4.73 0.29
CA ASN A 79 16.98 -5.93 0.28
C ASN A 79 16.26 -7.09 -0.43
N ALA A 80 16.94 -7.72 -1.38
CA ALA A 80 16.46 -8.87 -2.13
C ALA A 80 17.29 -10.11 -1.81
N TYR A 81 16.63 -11.26 -1.77
CA TYR A 81 17.31 -12.54 -1.62
C TYR A 81 18.18 -12.81 -2.86
N ALA A 82 19.48 -13.05 -2.66
CA ALA A 82 20.48 -13.11 -3.74
C ALA A 82 20.77 -14.52 -4.27
N GLY A 83 19.95 -15.52 -3.91
CA GLY A 83 20.18 -16.93 -4.22
C GLY A 83 20.81 -17.69 -3.07
#